data_AF-A0A1G3Y0M8-F1
#
_entry.id   AF-A0A1G3Y0M8-F1
#
_cell.length_a   1.000
_cell.length_b   1.000
_cell.length_c   1.000
_cell.angle_alpha   90.00
_cell.angle_beta   90.00
_cell.angle_gamma   90.00
#
_symmetry.space_group_name_H-M   'P 1'
#
loop_
_entity.id
_entity.type
_entity.pdbx_description
1 polymer ?
#
loop_
_entity_poly.entity_id
_entity_poly.type
_entity_poly.pdbx_seq_one_letter_code
_entity_poly.pdbx_strand_id
1 'polypeptide(L)'
;MHLWKRHAVIDDEETLKRRFRETYPFTPSIIDILLKRIPSRGSFQNVRGALSFLGNVVRLTHATNDIITPADASIEDKANMVMLRDIDISGDIINRAKENVEELKAAVPASNRLASAVLLYTITSLEANKGATKDSLMLDLISPSFDINNFNHTLLTFQKYASYFHTEGDRFFFDIEEQPEAKVELKSLKYSDDYARELLTDLIKTEVFRETSSAVVFTSIVQTQEILKQMDKSRLRYILAGRRLTQEERHNIYFGMEFRNLIILLEPKDDKFQLLNDKDLLKWAKRVLSAKSLADGTKKVSQKADYERIARGDQSNILDRVRKAGLVFVSWENYGSSVNEDHVEPEQIAGDCSKDKVIEALSQQFFPFLTFREHLEDRLEEIKDKLVKETDEEYKKTLGFPVPAMARAVSSAVRELCKDGVIGIQHSRGNYCGGNIDLTETELFNAKITAPFPFDAVRKTVVCPVCSELSCVCIHKPAVGYSRGQEPRVFEVPETCPGCGQNPCVCPKKKIISLRIPPQTDSLSLRNQIAFRLQEYDGAEITKATYKIFFQKDSIGDMGTLPALLRGNLSGQGDVTAEISITKNGRFVKNQIEQQVESLPSISGADYSADLTVVKDNTEG
;
A
#
# COMPACT_ATOMS: atom_id res chain seq x y z
N MET A 1 -8.92 -3.42 60.79
CA MET A 1 -8.06 -2.56 59.95
C MET A 1 -8.96 -1.63 59.16
N HIS A 2 -8.90 -0.31 59.37
CA HIS A 2 -9.82 0.62 58.70
C HIS A 2 -9.57 0.64 57.19
N LEU A 3 -10.62 0.43 56.38
CA LEU A 3 -10.55 0.33 54.91
C LEU A 3 -9.90 1.56 54.24
N TRP A 4 -10.03 2.75 54.83
CA TRP A 4 -9.46 3.98 54.28
C TRP A 4 -7.92 4.00 54.27
N LYS A 5 -7.26 3.26 55.16
CA LYS A 5 -5.78 3.18 55.23
C LYS A 5 -5.14 2.51 54.01
N ARG A 6 -5.94 1.89 53.12
CA ARG A 6 -5.47 1.37 51.83
C ARG A 6 -5.33 2.44 50.76
N HIS A 7 -5.85 3.65 51.01
CA HIS A 7 -6.06 4.65 49.99
C HIS A 7 -5.33 5.98 50.22
N ALA A 8 -4.90 6.24 51.45
CA ALA A 8 -4.10 7.41 51.81
C ALA A 8 -3.11 7.03 52.91
N VAL A 9 -1.88 7.51 52.80
CA VAL A 9 -0.85 7.39 53.84
C VAL A 9 -0.92 8.63 54.70
N ILE A 10 -1.27 8.46 55.99
CA ILE A 10 -1.24 9.53 56.97
C ILE A 10 -0.15 9.18 57.98
N ASP A 11 1.02 9.79 57.83
CA ASP A 11 2.22 9.47 58.61
C ASP A 11 2.04 9.77 60.11
N ASP A 12 1.19 10.75 60.48
CA ASP A 12 0.91 11.13 61.87
C ASP A 12 -0.57 11.48 62.09
N GLU A 13 -1.40 10.44 62.25
CA GLU A 13 -2.85 10.54 62.45
C GLU A 13 -3.22 11.35 63.70
N GLU A 14 -2.48 11.20 64.80
CA GLU A 14 -2.78 11.89 66.07
C GLU A 14 -2.42 13.38 66.01
N THR A 15 -1.29 13.74 65.39
CA THR A 15 -1.00 15.15 65.12
C THR A 15 -2.03 15.75 64.17
N LEU A 16 -2.46 15.03 63.13
CA LEU A 16 -3.50 15.53 62.23
C LEU A 16 -4.81 15.79 62.98
N LYS A 17 -5.26 14.86 63.82
CA LYS A 17 -6.45 15.04 64.67
C LYS A 17 -6.32 16.24 65.60
N ARG A 18 -5.16 16.40 66.28
CA ARG A 18 -4.90 17.54 67.16
C ARG A 18 -5.00 18.85 66.38
N ARG A 19 -4.29 18.95 65.26
CA ARG A 19 -4.32 20.15 64.40
C ARG A 19 -5.72 20.46 63.91
N PHE A 20 -6.48 19.44 63.52
CA PHE A 20 -7.85 19.61 63.07
C PHE A 20 -8.76 20.17 64.18
N ARG A 21 -8.60 19.72 65.43
CA ARG A 21 -9.32 20.28 66.59
C ARG A 21 -8.95 21.74 66.84
N GLU A 22 -7.69 22.10 66.64
CA GLU A 22 -7.20 23.48 66.81
C GLU A 22 -7.68 24.41 65.69
N THR A 23 -7.91 23.88 64.48
CA THR A 23 -8.28 24.68 63.31
C THR A 23 -9.77 24.63 62.97
N TYR A 24 -10.58 23.80 63.64
CA TYR A 24 -12.01 23.68 63.37
C TYR A 24 -12.72 25.05 63.34
N PRO A 25 -13.54 25.36 62.32
CA PRO A 25 -14.09 24.47 61.28
C PRO A 25 -13.21 24.29 60.03
N PHE A 26 -11.96 24.76 60.05
CA PHE A 26 -11.05 24.71 58.91
C PHE A 26 -10.16 23.47 58.93
N THR A 27 -9.89 22.92 57.76
CA THR A 27 -8.82 21.93 57.58
C THR A 27 -7.44 22.52 57.90
N PRO A 28 -6.50 21.72 58.42
CA PRO A 28 -5.12 22.17 58.61
C PRO A 28 -4.46 22.67 57.31
N SER A 29 -4.84 22.11 56.17
CA SER A 29 -4.34 22.48 54.83
C SER A 29 -4.73 23.90 54.43
N ILE A 30 -6.01 24.30 54.51
CA ILE A 30 -6.41 25.66 54.15
C ILE A 30 -5.78 26.70 55.07
N ILE A 31 -5.64 26.38 56.37
CA ILE A 31 -4.95 27.25 57.33
C ILE A 31 -3.47 27.39 56.98
N ASP A 32 -2.78 26.30 56.63
CA ASP A 32 -1.38 26.33 56.21
C ASP A 32 -1.19 27.16 54.92
N ILE A 33 -2.08 27.01 53.94
CA ILE A 33 -2.05 27.80 52.70
C ILE A 33 -2.19 29.29 53.04
N LEU A 34 -3.22 29.65 53.80
CA LEU A 34 -3.58 31.05 54.03
C LEU A 34 -2.66 31.78 55.01
N LEU A 35 -2.21 31.11 56.07
CA LEU A 35 -1.43 31.74 57.14
C LEU A 35 0.08 31.52 57.01
N LYS A 36 0.54 30.55 56.21
CA LYS A 36 1.98 30.28 56.03
C LYS A 36 2.43 30.52 54.59
N ARG A 37 1.74 29.97 53.60
CA ARG A 37 2.20 30.05 52.19
C ARG A 37 1.99 31.43 51.57
N ILE A 38 0.79 32.01 51.73
CA ILE A 38 0.48 33.34 51.17
C ILE A 38 1.39 34.44 51.74
N PRO A 39 1.60 34.56 53.07
CA PRO A 39 2.48 35.60 53.62
C PRO A 39 3.93 35.48 53.14
N SER A 40 4.40 34.25 52.88
CA SER A 40 5.76 33.99 52.43
C SER A 40 6.06 34.49 51.01
N ARG A 41 5.03 34.84 50.20
CA ARG A 41 5.19 35.37 48.84
C ARG A 41 5.27 36.90 48.74
N GLY A 42 5.03 37.64 49.83
CA GLY A 42 5.34 39.07 49.92
C GLY A 42 4.44 40.04 49.15
N SER A 43 3.35 39.60 48.49
CA SER A 43 2.43 40.47 47.73
C SER A 43 1.06 40.68 48.38
N PHE A 44 0.70 39.90 49.41
CA PHE A 44 -0.55 40.07 50.13
C PHE A 44 -0.40 41.20 51.17
N GLN A 45 -1.16 42.29 51.06
CA GLN A 45 -1.24 43.29 52.14
C GLN A 45 -1.90 42.68 53.39
N ASN A 46 -1.07 42.10 54.25
CA ASN A 46 -1.35 41.63 55.61
C ASN A 46 -2.28 40.40 55.74
N VAL A 47 -2.13 39.74 56.90
CA VAL A 47 -3.04 38.74 57.50
C VAL A 47 -4.53 39.12 57.32
N ARG A 48 -4.85 40.42 57.23
CA ARG A 48 -6.18 40.96 56.97
C ARG A 48 -6.80 40.48 55.66
N GLY A 49 -6.03 40.43 54.56
CA GLY A 49 -6.53 39.91 53.29
C GLY A 49 -6.87 38.42 53.40
N ALA A 50 -6.01 37.65 54.06
CA ALA A 50 -6.18 36.21 54.21
C ALA A 50 -7.40 35.89 55.09
N LEU A 51 -7.62 36.69 56.15
CA LEU A 51 -8.82 36.62 56.98
C LEU A 51 -10.09 37.05 56.22
N SER A 52 -10.01 38.06 55.36
CA SER A 52 -11.14 38.46 54.49
C SER A 52 -11.50 37.36 53.50
N PHE A 53 -10.50 36.70 52.91
CA PHE A 53 -10.71 35.55 52.03
C PHE A 53 -11.36 34.38 52.79
N LEU A 54 -10.82 34.01 53.95
CA LEU A 54 -11.41 32.99 54.81
C LEU A 54 -12.85 33.34 55.20
N GLY A 55 -13.10 34.59 55.58
CA GLY A 55 -14.44 35.09 55.90
C GLY A 55 -15.41 34.99 54.72
N ASN A 56 -14.94 35.23 53.49
CA ASN A 56 -15.76 35.03 52.30
C ASN A 56 -16.06 33.54 52.06
N VAL A 57 -15.07 32.65 52.20
CA VAL A 57 -15.29 31.20 52.06
C VAL A 57 -16.29 30.70 53.11
N VAL A 58 -16.17 31.14 54.37
CA VAL A 58 -17.17 30.84 55.42
C VAL A 58 -18.55 31.34 55.01
N ARG A 59 -18.67 32.59 54.56
CA ARG A 59 -19.94 33.16 54.11
C ARG A 59 -20.60 32.31 53.02
N LEU A 60 -19.82 31.78 52.09
CA LEU A 60 -20.30 30.95 50.98
C LEU A 60 -20.69 29.53 51.41
N THR A 61 -20.04 28.97 52.43
CA THR A 61 -20.11 27.52 52.71
C THR A 61 -20.74 27.16 54.06
N HIS A 62 -20.97 28.12 54.96
CA HIS A 62 -21.47 27.89 56.32
C HIS A 62 -22.80 27.12 56.39
N ALA A 63 -23.61 27.16 55.33
CA ALA A 63 -24.91 26.48 55.27
C ALA A 63 -24.83 25.07 54.67
N THR A 64 -23.75 24.74 53.97
CA THR A 64 -23.64 23.51 53.17
C THR A 64 -22.53 22.58 53.64
N ASN A 65 -21.54 23.09 54.37
CA ASN A 65 -20.36 22.34 54.76
C ASN A 65 -20.07 22.50 56.26
N ASP A 66 -19.84 21.37 56.94
CA ASP A 66 -19.37 21.35 58.33
C ASP A 66 -17.87 21.65 58.45
N ILE A 67 -17.12 21.37 57.39
CA ILE A 67 -15.66 21.51 57.32
C ILE A 67 -15.31 22.34 56.09
N ILE A 68 -14.49 23.36 56.29
CA ILE A 68 -14.00 24.24 55.23
C ILE A 68 -12.60 23.80 54.79
N THR A 69 -12.47 23.54 53.50
CA THR A 69 -11.32 22.97 52.80
C THR A 69 -10.81 23.91 51.71
N PRO A 70 -9.59 23.72 51.17
CA PRO A 70 -9.15 24.43 49.97
C PRO A 70 -10.10 24.26 48.77
N ALA A 71 -10.85 23.16 48.69
CA ALA A 71 -11.82 22.91 47.62
C ALA A 71 -13.07 23.81 47.69
N ASP A 72 -13.29 24.48 48.82
CA ASP A 72 -14.43 25.38 49.05
C ASP A 72 -14.17 26.83 48.60
N ALA A 73 -12.92 27.12 48.23
CA ALA A 73 -12.52 28.38 47.61
C ALA A 73 -12.93 28.44 46.13
N SER A 74 -14.24 28.32 45.87
CA SER A 74 -14.82 28.27 44.52
C SER A 74 -14.22 29.31 43.59
N ILE A 75 -13.69 28.85 42.45
CA ILE A 75 -13.14 29.74 41.42
C ILE A 75 -14.21 30.43 40.58
N GLU A 76 -15.45 30.01 40.71
CA GLU A 76 -16.62 30.65 40.10
C GLU A 76 -17.08 31.89 40.90
N ASP A 77 -16.75 31.97 42.20
CA ASP A 77 -17.12 33.11 43.03
C ASP A 77 -16.28 34.34 42.72
N LYS A 78 -16.94 35.44 42.34
CA LYS A 78 -16.26 36.68 41.96
C LYS A 78 -15.40 37.26 43.08
N ALA A 79 -15.86 37.19 44.34
CA ALA A 79 -15.14 37.79 45.46
C ALA A 79 -13.85 37.01 45.77
N ASN A 80 -13.90 35.68 45.76
CA ASN A 80 -12.70 34.84 45.84
C ASN A 80 -11.70 35.21 44.75
N MET A 81 -12.15 35.33 43.50
CA MET A 81 -11.25 35.59 42.37
C MET A 81 -10.61 36.98 42.41
N VAL A 82 -11.32 38.00 42.92
CA VAL A 82 -10.74 39.32 43.15
C VAL A 82 -9.60 39.23 44.16
N MET A 83 -9.80 38.50 45.26
CA MET A 83 -8.77 38.34 46.29
C MET A 83 -7.59 37.49 45.81
N LEU A 84 -7.82 36.46 44.99
CA LEU A 84 -6.75 35.62 44.46
C LEU A 84 -5.89 36.33 43.38
N ARG A 85 -6.42 37.35 42.71
CA ARG A 85 -5.65 38.19 41.76
C ARG A 85 -4.52 38.97 42.41
N ASP A 86 -4.59 39.22 43.73
CA ASP A 86 -3.47 39.85 44.45
C ASP A 86 -2.25 38.90 44.56
N ILE A 87 -2.45 37.60 44.29
CA ILE A 87 -1.40 36.56 44.30
C ILE A 87 -0.96 36.23 42.87
N ASP A 88 -1.92 36.05 41.95
CA ASP A 88 -1.69 35.92 40.51
C ASP A 88 -1.96 37.27 39.83
N ILE A 89 -0.98 38.16 39.87
CA ILE A 89 -1.09 39.57 39.43
C ILE A 89 -1.53 39.68 37.97
N SER A 90 -1.03 38.81 37.10
CA SER A 90 -1.47 38.68 35.70
C SER A 90 -2.88 38.11 35.57
N GLY A 91 -3.30 37.28 36.52
CA GLY A 91 -4.55 36.51 36.48
C GLY A 91 -4.52 35.38 35.45
N ASP A 92 -3.36 35.06 34.88
CA ASP A 92 -3.23 34.11 33.78
C ASP A 92 -3.56 32.69 34.25
N ILE A 93 -2.98 32.23 35.36
CA ILE A 93 -3.20 30.88 35.90
C ILE A 93 -4.66 30.73 36.35
N ILE A 94 -5.19 31.77 36.99
CA ILE A 94 -6.60 31.89 37.36
C ILE A 94 -7.51 31.67 36.14
N ASN A 95 -7.23 32.37 35.04
CA ASN A 95 -8.04 32.27 33.83
C ASN A 95 -7.92 30.88 33.19
N ARG A 96 -6.72 30.29 33.16
CA ARG A 96 -6.51 28.92 32.66
C ARG A 96 -7.29 27.88 33.45
N ALA A 97 -7.28 27.96 34.79
CA ALA A 97 -8.05 27.07 35.65
C ALA A 97 -9.56 27.19 35.40
N LYS A 98 -10.07 28.42 35.24
CA LYS A 98 -11.47 28.67 34.87
C LYS A 98 -11.83 28.09 33.52
N GLU A 99 -10.98 28.27 32.51
CA GLU A 99 -11.21 27.70 31.18
C GLU A 99 -11.37 26.17 31.25
N ASN A 100 -10.51 25.47 32.00
CA ASN A 100 -10.66 24.02 32.17
C ASN A 100 -11.90 23.61 32.96
N VAL A 101 -12.31 24.38 33.98
CA VAL A 101 -13.58 24.12 34.68
C VAL A 101 -14.76 24.31 33.74
N GLU A 102 -14.79 25.37 32.94
CA GLU A 102 -15.86 25.63 31.97
C GLU A 102 -15.95 24.53 30.91
N GLU A 103 -14.81 24.03 30.42
CA GLU A 103 -14.74 22.92 29.46
C GLU A 103 -15.22 21.59 30.05
N LEU A 104 -15.02 21.36 31.36
CA LEU A 104 -15.24 20.06 32.00
C LEU A 104 -16.46 19.98 32.92
N LYS A 105 -17.07 21.10 33.32
CA LYS A 105 -18.16 21.14 34.32
C LYS A 105 -19.37 20.29 33.95
N ALA A 106 -19.65 20.11 32.66
CA ALA A 106 -20.74 19.25 32.20
C ALA A 106 -20.45 17.76 32.42
N ALA A 107 -19.18 17.35 32.28
CA ALA A 107 -18.76 15.95 32.44
C ALA A 107 -18.39 15.62 33.90
N VAL A 108 -17.93 16.61 34.66
CA VAL A 108 -17.42 16.45 36.02
C VAL A 108 -18.04 17.52 36.93
N PRO A 109 -19.13 17.21 37.64
CA PRO A 109 -19.77 18.16 38.55
C PRO A 109 -18.84 18.70 39.66
N ALA A 110 -17.82 17.92 40.04
CA ALA A 110 -16.82 18.31 41.03
C ALA A 110 -15.61 19.07 40.44
N SER A 111 -15.66 19.48 39.16
CA SER A 111 -14.55 20.16 38.48
C SER A 111 -14.12 21.43 39.20
N ASN A 112 -15.10 22.25 39.63
CA ASN A 112 -14.84 23.48 40.38
C ASN A 112 -14.12 23.20 41.72
N ARG A 113 -14.55 22.16 42.46
CA ARG A 113 -13.93 21.80 43.75
C ARG A 113 -12.46 21.37 43.58
N LEU A 114 -12.18 20.50 42.62
CA LEU A 114 -10.80 20.08 42.31
C LEU A 114 -9.95 21.24 41.84
N ALA A 115 -10.44 22.03 40.89
CA ALA A 115 -9.72 23.17 40.36
C ALA A 115 -9.45 24.22 41.43
N SER A 116 -10.40 24.46 42.35
CA SER A 116 -10.22 25.40 43.47
C SER A 116 -9.08 25.00 44.39
N ALA A 117 -9.07 23.73 44.83
CA ALA A 117 -7.99 23.21 45.66
C ALA A 117 -6.64 23.30 44.94
N VAL A 118 -6.55 22.75 43.73
CA VAL A 118 -5.29 22.72 42.95
C VAL A 118 -4.81 24.13 42.61
N LEU A 119 -5.70 25.07 42.27
CA LEU A 119 -5.34 26.45 41.98
C LEU A 119 -4.74 27.11 43.21
N LEU A 120 -5.36 26.97 44.39
CA LEU A 120 -4.79 27.49 45.64
C LEU A 120 -3.38 26.96 45.88
N TYR A 121 -3.17 25.66 45.74
CA TYR A 121 -1.82 25.09 45.87
C TYR A 121 -0.86 25.59 44.79
N THR A 122 -1.34 25.83 43.57
CA THR A 122 -0.53 26.35 42.45
C THR A 122 -0.05 27.78 42.70
N ILE A 123 -0.96 28.68 43.07
CA ILE A 123 -0.66 30.11 43.21
C ILE A 123 -0.04 30.47 44.56
N THR A 124 -0.08 29.59 45.56
CA THR A 124 0.49 29.89 46.89
C THR A 124 1.83 29.21 47.16
N SER A 125 2.23 28.23 46.35
CA SER A 125 3.48 27.48 46.57
C SER A 125 4.64 28.05 45.77
N LEU A 126 5.84 28.14 46.34
CA LEU A 126 7.08 28.45 45.63
C LEU A 126 7.36 27.42 44.52
N GLU A 127 8.10 27.78 43.47
CA GLU A 127 8.30 26.95 42.26
C GLU A 127 8.72 25.51 42.59
N ALA A 128 9.64 25.29 43.54
CA ALA A 128 10.10 23.96 43.94
C ALA A 128 9.03 23.06 44.60
N ASN A 129 7.88 23.61 45.00
CA ASN A 129 6.77 22.90 45.66
C ASN A 129 5.42 23.21 44.99
N LYS A 130 5.42 23.57 43.70
CA LYS A 130 4.20 23.95 42.96
C LYS A 130 3.17 22.82 42.99
N GLY A 131 1.91 23.18 43.23
CA GLY A 131 0.80 22.22 43.17
C GLY A 131 0.57 21.37 44.41
N ALA A 132 -0.31 20.39 44.26
CA ALA A 132 -0.83 19.54 45.34
C ALA A 132 -0.53 18.07 45.08
N THR A 133 -0.22 17.31 46.13
CA THR A 133 -0.09 15.85 46.02
C THR A 133 -1.46 15.18 46.03
N LYS A 134 -1.55 13.93 45.56
CA LYS A 134 -2.79 13.15 45.60
C LYS A 134 -3.36 13.06 47.02
N ASP A 135 -2.53 12.75 48.02
CA ASP A 135 -2.97 12.61 49.41
C ASP A 135 -3.52 13.92 49.98
N SER A 136 -2.88 15.06 49.66
CA SER A 136 -3.37 16.38 50.07
C SER A 136 -4.76 16.66 49.47
N LEU A 137 -4.92 16.39 48.17
CA LEU A 137 -6.21 16.58 47.49
C LEU A 137 -7.28 15.61 48.01
N MET A 138 -6.92 14.39 48.39
CA MET A 138 -7.87 13.46 49.00
C MET A 138 -8.41 13.99 50.33
N LEU A 139 -7.55 14.56 51.19
CA LEU A 139 -7.97 15.20 52.44
C LEU A 139 -8.85 16.43 52.20
N ASP A 140 -8.61 17.15 51.11
CA ASP A 140 -9.31 18.41 50.80
C ASP A 140 -10.65 18.20 50.08
N LEU A 141 -10.83 17.08 49.36
CA LEU A 141 -12.02 16.85 48.53
C LEU A 141 -12.97 15.77 49.06
N ILE A 142 -12.45 14.72 49.70
CA ILE A 142 -13.28 13.58 50.10
C ILE A 142 -14.27 14.02 51.18
N SER A 143 -15.54 13.66 50.98
CA SER A 143 -16.63 13.93 51.91
C SER A 143 -17.68 12.82 51.82
N PRO A 144 -18.65 12.73 52.75
CA PRO A 144 -19.72 11.73 52.65
C PRO A 144 -20.49 11.75 51.32
N SER A 145 -20.56 12.91 50.65
CA SER A 145 -21.19 13.08 49.33
C SER A 145 -20.22 12.98 48.15
N PHE A 146 -18.92 12.89 48.39
CA PHE A 146 -17.88 12.79 47.36
C PHE A 146 -16.85 11.74 47.75
N ASP A 147 -17.11 10.51 47.31
CA ASP A 147 -16.28 9.36 47.62
C ASP A 147 -14.96 9.31 46.81
N ILE A 148 -14.15 8.30 47.12
CA ILE A 148 -12.86 8.08 46.49
C ILE A 148 -12.92 7.73 45.00
N ASN A 149 -13.99 7.07 44.54
CA ASN A 149 -14.14 6.71 43.14
C ASN A 149 -14.44 7.97 42.33
N ASN A 150 -15.33 8.83 42.83
CA ASN A 150 -15.61 10.14 42.26
C ASN A 150 -14.37 11.03 42.25
N PHE A 151 -13.57 11.01 43.31
CA PHE A 151 -12.27 11.71 43.35
C PHE A 151 -11.32 11.22 42.26
N ASN A 152 -11.04 9.92 42.21
CA ASN A 152 -10.12 9.34 41.23
C ASN A 152 -10.61 9.60 39.80
N HIS A 153 -11.91 9.46 39.53
CA HIS A 153 -12.49 9.75 38.23
C HIS A 153 -12.32 11.23 37.84
N THR A 154 -12.60 12.15 38.77
CA THR A 154 -12.45 13.61 38.56
C THR A 154 -11.00 13.95 38.25
N LEU A 155 -10.05 13.45 39.04
CA LEU A 155 -8.63 13.70 38.85
C LEU A 155 -8.12 13.14 37.50
N LEU A 156 -8.47 11.89 37.17
CA LEU A 156 -8.11 11.28 35.89
C LEU A 156 -8.71 12.04 34.69
N THR A 157 -9.94 12.53 34.83
CA THR A 157 -10.60 13.33 33.78
C THR A 157 -9.86 14.66 33.58
N PHE A 158 -9.44 15.33 34.65
CA PHE A 158 -8.61 16.52 34.55
C PHE A 158 -7.27 16.22 33.86
N GLN A 159 -6.54 15.21 34.32
CA GLN A 159 -5.27 14.83 33.69
C GLN A 159 -5.40 14.51 32.20
N LYS A 160 -6.54 13.96 31.78
CA LYS A 160 -6.77 13.54 30.41
C LYS A 160 -7.26 14.66 29.49
N TYR A 161 -8.05 15.61 30.00
CA TYR A 161 -8.81 16.55 29.17
C TYR A 161 -8.58 18.03 29.52
N ALA A 162 -8.03 18.36 30.69
CA ALA A 162 -7.82 19.74 31.10
C ALA A 162 -6.50 20.27 30.51
N SER A 163 -6.61 21.16 29.53
CA SER A 163 -5.48 21.61 28.70
C SER A 163 -4.43 22.44 29.44
N TYR A 164 -4.69 22.89 30.66
CA TYR A 164 -3.75 23.67 31.47
C TYR A 164 -3.42 23.00 32.80
N PHE A 165 -3.83 21.74 32.96
CA PHE A 165 -3.62 20.96 34.16
C PHE A 165 -2.42 20.04 33.98
N HIS A 166 -1.36 20.29 34.73
CA HIS A 166 -0.09 19.59 34.60
C HIS A 166 0.14 18.64 35.77
N THR A 167 0.92 17.60 35.48
CA THR A 167 1.36 16.62 36.48
C THR A 167 2.88 16.49 36.39
N GLU A 168 3.57 16.71 37.50
CA GLU A 168 5.01 16.50 37.64
C GLU A 168 5.27 15.65 38.88
N GLY A 169 5.84 14.45 38.68
CA GLY A 169 5.94 13.46 39.75
C GLY A 169 4.57 13.09 40.33
N ASP A 170 4.36 13.36 41.61
CA ASP A 170 3.12 13.12 42.34
C ASP A 170 2.26 14.40 42.53
N ARG A 171 2.66 15.52 41.91
CA ARG A 171 2.04 16.83 42.08
C ARG A 171 1.21 17.27 40.88
N PHE A 172 0.08 17.89 41.20
CA PHE A 172 -0.87 18.44 40.24
C PHE A 172 -0.93 19.97 40.37
N PHE A 173 -0.85 20.69 39.25
CA PHE A 173 -0.88 22.16 39.23
C PHE A 173 -1.44 22.72 37.93
N PHE A 174 -1.79 24.00 37.92
CA PHE A 174 -2.11 24.74 36.70
C PHE A 174 -0.88 25.47 36.13
N ASP A 175 -0.78 25.52 34.81
CA ASP A 175 0.25 26.28 34.10
C ASP A 175 -0.36 27.14 32.98
N ILE A 176 0.39 28.15 32.56
CA ILE A 176 0.06 29.01 31.41
C ILE A 176 0.30 28.24 30.11
N GLU A 177 1.28 27.33 30.11
CA GLU A 177 1.54 26.46 28.97
C GLU A 177 0.37 25.47 28.74
N GLU A 178 -0.14 25.44 27.52
CA GLU A 178 -1.19 24.51 27.11
C GLU A 178 -0.58 23.13 26.84
N GLN A 179 -1.18 22.07 27.37
CA GLN A 179 -0.90 20.69 27.04
C GLN A 179 -1.61 20.31 25.72
N PRO A 180 -0.88 20.16 24.60
CA PRO A 180 -1.51 19.93 23.30
C PRO A 180 -2.28 18.60 23.26
N GLU A 181 -1.77 17.57 23.95
CA GLU A 181 -2.39 16.24 24.02
C GLU A 181 -3.79 16.27 24.66
N ALA A 182 -3.93 16.95 25.80
CA ALA A 182 -5.21 17.10 26.49
C ALA A 182 -6.20 17.91 25.65
N LYS A 183 -5.73 18.98 24.98
CA LYS A 183 -6.56 19.79 24.09
C LYS A 183 -7.10 18.99 22.90
N VAL A 184 -6.23 18.19 22.27
CA VAL A 184 -6.61 17.29 21.15
C VAL A 184 -7.61 16.25 21.64
N GLU A 185 -7.34 15.59 22.77
CA GLU A 185 -8.21 14.56 23.34
C GLU A 185 -9.60 15.11 23.67
N LEU A 186 -9.69 16.27 24.33
CA LEU A 186 -10.96 16.92 24.64
C LEU A 186 -11.75 17.27 23.38
N LYS A 187 -11.11 17.90 22.39
CA LYS A 187 -11.79 18.27 21.14
C LYS A 187 -12.17 17.04 20.30
N SER A 188 -11.43 15.93 20.42
CA SER A 188 -11.76 14.66 19.74
C SER A 188 -13.14 14.12 20.12
N LEU A 189 -13.62 14.41 21.34
CA LEU A 189 -14.95 14.02 21.81
C LEU A 189 -16.10 14.63 21.01
N LYS A 190 -15.83 15.72 20.27
CA LYS A 190 -16.83 16.38 19.42
C LYS A 190 -17.05 15.67 18.09
N TYR A 191 -16.15 14.76 17.70
CA TYR A 191 -16.27 14.00 16.46
C TYR A 191 -17.07 12.70 16.70
N SER A 192 -18.09 12.47 15.87
CA SER A 192 -18.79 11.19 15.82
C SER A 192 -17.89 10.11 15.24
N ASP A 193 -18.29 8.84 15.42
CA ASP A 193 -17.58 7.71 14.81
C ASP A 193 -17.66 7.74 13.27
N ASP A 194 -18.67 8.38 12.69
CA ASP A 194 -18.83 8.44 11.22
C ASP A 194 -17.71 9.25 10.56
N TYR A 195 -17.36 10.42 11.12
CA TYR A 195 -16.20 11.17 10.64
C TYR A 195 -14.89 10.38 10.75
N ALA A 196 -14.75 9.57 11.82
CA ALA A 196 -13.59 8.69 11.97
C ALA A 196 -13.56 7.59 10.91
N ARG A 197 -14.70 6.95 10.62
CA ARG A 197 -14.84 5.92 9.57
C ARG A 197 -14.53 6.46 8.17
N GLU A 198 -14.97 7.68 7.87
CA GLU A 198 -14.64 8.37 6.62
C GLU A 198 -13.12 8.59 6.49
N LEU A 199 -12.46 9.10 7.53
CA LEU A 199 -11.01 9.26 7.53
C LEU A 199 -10.27 7.93 7.36
N LEU A 200 -10.70 6.88 8.08
CA LEU A 200 -10.09 5.54 7.97
C LEU A 200 -10.22 4.98 6.55
N THR A 201 -11.38 5.16 5.93
CA THR A 201 -11.65 4.75 4.54
C THR A 201 -10.74 5.48 3.56
N ASP A 202 -10.57 6.79 3.73
CA ASP A 202 -9.70 7.61 2.89
C ASP A 202 -8.23 7.21 3.05
N LEU A 203 -7.74 7.07 4.29
CA LEU A 203 -6.36 6.67 4.58
C LEU A 203 -6.01 5.31 3.97
N ILE A 204 -6.93 4.35 3.99
CA ILE A 204 -6.66 3.05 3.37
C ILE A 204 -6.51 3.18 1.85
N LYS A 205 -7.37 3.94 1.20
CA LYS A 205 -7.30 4.11 -0.26
C LYS A 205 -6.05 4.90 -0.67
N THR A 206 -5.67 5.92 0.09
CA THR A 206 -4.60 6.85 -0.27
C THR A 206 -3.21 6.39 0.20
N GLU A 207 -3.07 5.94 1.44
CA GLU A 207 -1.77 5.68 2.09
C GLU A 207 -1.40 4.19 2.14
N VAL A 208 -2.38 3.30 2.23
CA VAL A 208 -2.16 1.85 2.34
C VAL A 208 -2.20 1.19 0.96
N PHE A 209 -3.36 1.27 0.29
CA PHE A 209 -3.59 0.62 -0.99
C PHE A 209 -3.08 1.45 -2.17
N ARG A 210 -3.02 2.79 -2.02
CA ARG A 210 -2.54 3.75 -3.02
C ARG A 210 -3.31 3.70 -4.35
N GLU A 211 -4.62 3.49 -4.27
CA GLU A 211 -5.53 3.53 -5.40
C GLU A 211 -6.90 4.02 -4.93
N THR A 212 -7.38 5.11 -5.54
CA THR A 212 -8.63 5.75 -5.15
C THR A 212 -9.74 5.60 -6.19
N SER A 213 -9.37 5.46 -7.46
CA SER A 213 -10.28 5.47 -8.61
C SER A 213 -10.96 4.11 -8.84
N SER A 214 -10.19 3.03 -8.64
CA SER A 214 -10.62 1.66 -8.92
C SER A 214 -10.79 0.84 -7.64
N ALA A 215 -10.82 1.48 -6.47
CA ALA A 215 -10.95 0.80 -5.18
C ALA A 215 -12.11 1.35 -4.34
N VAL A 216 -12.80 0.45 -3.65
CA VAL A 216 -13.89 0.76 -2.70
C VAL A 216 -13.64 0.02 -1.40
N VAL A 217 -13.85 0.69 -0.27
CA VAL A 217 -13.84 0.03 1.06
C VAL A 217 -15.24 -0.52 1.32
N PHE A 218 -15.33 -1.79 1.67
CA PHE A 218 -16.61 -2.45 1.90
C PHE A 218 -17.31 -1.89 3.15
N THR A 219 -18.53 -1.37 2.96
CA THR A 219 -19.43 -0.91 4.04
C THR A 219 -20.71 -1.74 4.08
N SER A 220 -21.33 -1.92 2.91
CA SER A 220 -22.53 -2.74 2.69
C SER A 220 -22.54 -3.28 1.27
N ILE A 221 -23.29 -4.36 1.04
CA ILE A 221 -23.40 -5.00 -0.28
C ILE A 221 -23.94 -4.00 -1.32
N VAL A 222 -25.05 -3.32 -1.00
CA VAL A 222 -25.74 -2.41 -1.93
C VAL A 222 -24.82 -1.26 -2.37
N GLN A 223 -24.23 -0.53 -1.42
CA GLN A 223 -23.35 0.60 -1.73
C GLN A 223 -22.10 0.15 -2.49
N THR A 224 -21.52 -0.98 -2.11
CA THR A 224 -20.33 -1.52 -2.79
C THR A 224 -20.64 -1.84 -4.25
N GLN A 225 -21.78 -2.49 -4.52
CA GLN A 225 -22.21 -2.81 -5.89
C GLN A 225 -22.50 -1.56 -6.72
N GLU A 226 -23.17 -0.55 -6.15
CA GLU A 226 -23.44 0.72 -6.84
C GLU A 226 -22.15 1.41 -7.28
N ILE A 227 -21.16 1.48 -6.39
CA ILE A 227 -19.85 2.06 -6.68
C ILE A 227 -19.11 1.25 -7.75
N LEU A 228 -19.08 -0.10 -7.63
CA LEU A 228 -18.41 -0.97 -8.60
C LEU A 228 -19.03 -0.91 -10.00
N LYS A 229 -20.33 -0.65 -10.11
CA LYS A 229 -21.04 -0.49 -11.40
C LYS A 229 -20.64 0.81 -12.11
N GLN A 230 -20.23 1.84 -11.36
CA GLN A 230 -19.78 3.12 -11.91
C GLN A 230 -18.30 3.12 -12.33
N MET A 231 -17.51 2.17 -11.82
CA MET A 231 -16.10 2.02 -12.18
C MET A 231 -15.89 1.46 -13.59
N ASP A 232 -14.71 1.75 -14.18
CA ASP A 232 -14.30 1.22 -15.49
C ASP A 232 -14.25 -0.32 -15.48
N LYS A 233 -15.10 -0.95 -16.28
CA LYS A 233 -15.23 -2.40 -16.40
C LYS A 233 -14.10 -3.06 -17.20
N SER A 234 -13.24 -2.27 -17.85
CA SER A 234 -12.09 -2.78 -18.61
C SER A 234 -10.85 -3.04 -17.75
N ARG A 235 -10.89 -2.66 -16.46
CA ARG A 235 -9.78 -2.74 -15.51
C ARG A 235 -10.16 -3.51 -14.25
N LEU A 236 -9.16 -3.90 -13.47
CA LEU A 236 -9.35 -4.45 -12.13
C LEU A 236 -10.02 -3.43 -11.22
N ARG A 237 -11.05 -3.88 -10.50
CA ARG A 237 -11.79 -3.12 -9.49
C ARG A 237 -11.61 -3.82 -8.16
N TYR A 238 -11.23 -3.08 -7.12
CA TYR A 238 -10.81 -3.66 -5.85
C TYR A 238 -11.82 -3.37 -4.75
N ILE A 239 -12.15 -4.39 -3.97
CA ILE A 239 -12.95 -4.27 -2.75
C ILE A 239 -12.00 -4.50 -1.58
N LEU A 240 -11.83 -3.49 -0.75
CA LEU A 240 -11.03 -3.53 0.47
C LEU A 240 -11.96 -3.77 1.65
N ALA A 241 -12.08 -5.00 2.11
CA ALA A 241 -12.89 -5.33 3.26
C ALA A 241 -12.16 -4.94 4.55
N GLY A 242 -12.84 -4.20 5.42
CA GLY A 242 -12.31 -3.82 6.74
C GLY A 242 -12.35 -4.94 7.79
N ARG A 243 -12.86 -6.12 7.41
CA ARG A 243 -13.02 -7.33 8.23
C ARG A 243 -13.17 -8.55 7.31
N ARG A 244 -13.13 -9.76 7.88
CA ARG A 244 -13.57 -10.97 7.18
C ARG A 244 -15.06 -10.91 6.86
N LEU A 245 -15.42 -11.25 5.62
CA LEU A 245 -16.80 -11.31 5.17
C LEU A 245 -17.37 -12.71 5.34
N THR A 246 -18.68 -12.80 5.52
CA THR A 246 -19.37 -14.10 5.50
C THR A 246 -19.49 -14.63 4.07
N GLN A 247 -19.75 -15.94 3.93
CA GLN A 247 -19.96 -16.55 2.61
C GLN A 247 -21.14 -15.90 1.87
N GLU A 248 -22.23 -15.58 2.58
CA GLU A 248 -23.38 -14.88 2.02
C GLU A 248 -23.02 -13.47 1.52
N GLU A 249 -22.22 -12.71 2.27
CA GLU A 249 -21.75 -11.39 1.85
C GLU A 249 -20.88 -11.49 0.58
N ARG A 250 -19.96 -12.45 0.55
CA ARG A 250 -19.13 -12.72 -0.64
C ARG A 250 -20.00 -13.05 -1.84
N HIS A 251 -20.92 -13.99 -1.72
CA HIS A 251 -21.83 -14.36 -2.81
C HIS A 251 -22.58 -13.15 -3.38
N ASN A 252 -23.20 -12.39 -2.47
CA ASN A 252 -24.10 -11.29 -2.82
C ASN A 252 -23.36 -10.09 -3.39
N ILE A 253 -22.09 -9.84 -3.05
CA ILE A 253 -21.27 -8.80 -3.69
C ILE A 253 -21.19 -9.04 -5.20
N TYR A 254 -20.97 -10.27 -5.63
CA TYR A 254 -20.79 -10.63 -7.05
C TYR A 254 -22.11 -10.91 -7.77
N PHE A 255 -23.20 -11.14 -7.04
CA PHE A 255 -24.51 -11.44 -7.61
C PHE A 255 -25.00 -10.31 -8.53
N GLY A 256 -25.33 -10.66 -9.78
CA GLY A 256 -25.80 -9.70 -10.78
C GLY A 256 -24.75 -8.71 -11.30
N MET A 257 -23.47 -8.89 -10.95
CA MET A 257 -22.38 -8.06 -11.47
C MET A 257 -21.87 -8.56 -12.83
N GLU A 258 -21.45 -7.62 -13.69
CA GLU A 258 -20.74 -7.90 -14.94
C GLU A 258 -19.22 -7.84 -14.74
N PHE A 259 -18.48 -8.57 -15.57
CA PHE A 259 -17.01 -8.65 -15.51
C PHE A 259 -16.53 -9.01 -14.10
N ARG A 260 -17.14 -10.07 -13.54
CA ARG A 260 -16.97 -10.46 -12.14
C ARG A 260 -15.53 -10.84 -11.82
N ASN A 261 -14.83 -11.46 -12.77
CA ASN A 261 -13.44 -11.87 -12.59
C ASN A 261 -12.45 -10.71 -12.54
N LEU A 262 -12.88 -9.49 -12.87
CA LEU A 262 -12.11 -8.26 -12.67
C LEU A 262 -12.41 -7.57 -11.33
N ILE A 263 -13.28 -8.15 -10.49
CA ILE A 263 -13.59 -7.63 -9.16
C ILE A 263 -12.76 -8.43 -8.12
N ILE A 264 -11.76 -7.78 -7.56
CA ILE A 264 -10.79 -8.39 -6.64
C ILE A 264 -11.21 -8.08 -5.21
N LEU A 265 -11.63 -9.10 -4.47
CA LEU A 265 -11.96 -8.99 -3.06
C LEU A 265 -10.72 -9.25 -2.20
N LEU A 266 -10.38 -8.23 -1.41
CA LEU A 266 -9.26 -8.24 -0.48
C LEU A 266 -9.79 -8.14 0.94
N GLU A 267 -9.43 -9.09 1.78
CA GLU A 267 -9.82 -9.18 3.19
C GLU A 267 -8.58 -9.08 4.09
N PRO A 268 -8.70 -8.67 5.36
CA PRO A 268 -7.57 -8.66 6.27
C PRO A 268 -7.12 -10.09 6.58
N LYS A 269 -5.81 -10.32 6.68
CA LYS A 269 -5.28 -11.63 7.09
C LYS A 269 -5.71 -11.98 8.51
N ASP A 270 -5.63 -11.01 9.42
CA ASP A 270 -6.10 -11.08 10.81
C ASP A 270 -7.65 -11.15 10.85
N ASP A 271 -8.19 -12.27 11.32
CA ASP A 271 -9.64 -12.53 11.38
C ASP A 271 -10.37 -11.69 12.45
N LYS A 272 -9.65 -11.17 13.44
CA LYS A 272 -10.17 -10.29 14.49
C LYS A 272 -10.10 -8.82 14.12
N PHE A 273 -9.45 -8.47 13.01
CA PHE A 273 -9.32 -7.10 12.58
C PHE A 273 -10.67 -6.51 12.16
N GLN A 274 -10.97 -5.31 12.66
CA GLN A 274 -12.25 -4.62 12.45
C GLN A 274 -12.01 -3.13 12.19
N LEU A 275 -11.68 -2.76 10.95
CA LEU A 275 -11.32 -1.40 10.57
C LEU A 275 -12.28 -0.32 11.10
N LEU A 276 -13.59 -0.48 10.87
CA LEU A 276 -14.59 0.57 11.11
C LEU A 276 -15.21 0.53 12.51
N ASN A 277 -14.84 -0.46 13.33
CA ASN A 277 -15.42 -0.72 14.66
C ASN A 277 -14.36 -0.89 15.76
N ASP A 278 -13.07 -0.91 15.41
CA ASP A 278 -11.97 -0.96 16.38
C ASP A 278 -11.91 0.35 17.16
N LYS A 279 -12.01 0.24 18.50
CA LYS A 279 -12.07 1.39 19.40
C LYS A 279 -10.81 2.25 19.35
N ASP A 280 -9.64 1.64 19.18
CA ASP A 280 -8.37 2.36 19.13
C ASP A 280 -8.21 3.07 17.78
N LEU A 281 -8.57 2.43 16.67
CA LEU A 281 -8.59 3.07 15.35
C LEU A 281 -9.54 4.27 15.31
N LEU A 282 -10.77 4.10 15.82
CA LEU A 282 -11.74 5.19 15.91
C LEU A 282 -11.23 6.32 16.80
N LYS A 283 -10.61 6.00 17.94
CA LYS A 283 -10.02 7.00 18.84
C LYS A 283 -8.90 7.78 18.14
N TRP A 284 -7.93 7.11 17.53
CA TRP A 284 -6.84 7.77 16.81
C TRP A 284 -7.36 8.61 15.65
N ALA A 285 -8.35 8.12 14.88
CA ALA A 285 -8.93 8.87 13.78
C ALA A 285 -9.59 10.19 14.24
N LYS A 286 -10.37 10.16 15.34
CA LYS A 286 -10.94 11.39 15.93
C LYS A 286 -9.87 12.36 16.40
N ARG A 287 -8.78 11.84 16.99
CA ARG A 287 -7.65 12.67 17.41
C ARG A 287 -6.91 13.29 16.24
N VAL A 288 -6.72 12.56 15.12
CA VAL A 288 -6.17 13.12 13.87
C VAL A 288 -7.02 14.28 13.36
N LEU A 289 -8.35 14.11 13.29
CA LEU A 289 -9.27 15.17 12.86
C LEU A 289 -9.20 16.40 13.79
N SER A 290 -9.23 16.15 15.09
CA SER A 290 -9.12 17.17 16.13
C SER A 290 -7.81 17.97 16.02
N ALA A 291 -6.69 17.26 15.92
CA ALA A 291 -5.35 17.83 15.82
C ALA A 291 -5.17 18.64 14.53
N LYS A 292 -5.59 18.12 13.36
CA LYS A 292 -5.56 18.88 12.10
C LYS A 292 -6.39 20.16 12.21
N SER A 293 -7.62 20.07 12.73
CA SER A 293 -8.47 21.25 12.92
C SER A 293 -7.90 22.27 13.93
N LEU A 294 -7.15 21.83 14.95
CA LEU A 294 -6.46 22.73 15.87
C LEU A 294 -5.24 23.40 15.23
N ALA A 295 -4.45 22.64 14.46
CA ALA A 295 -3.31 23.15 13.71
C ALA A 295 -3.73 24.24 12.71
N ASP A 296 -4.85 24.05 12.02
CA ASP A 296 -5.41 25.02 11.07
C ASP A 296 -5.99 26.27 11.77
N GLY A 297 -6.47 26.11 13.00
CA GLY A 297 -7.11 27.18 13.78
C GLY A 297 -6.14 28.08 14.56
N THR A 298 -4.88 27.66 14.77
CA THR A 298 -3.91 28.43 15.56
C THR A 298 -2.94 29.24 14.68
N LYS A 299 -2.60 30.44 15.14
CA LYS A 299 -1.57 31.29 14.52
C LYS A 299 -0.18 31.09 15.13
N LYS A 300 -0.10 30.42 16.29
CA LYS A 300 1.17 30.19 16.99
C LYS A 300 1.91 29.02 16.36
N VAL A 301 3.12 29.28 15.87
CA VAL A 301 3.94 28.28 15.13
C VAL A 301 4.27 27.07 16.00
N SER A 302 4.64 27.26 17.27
CA SER A 302 4.96 26.15 18.19
C SER A 302 3.76 25.23 18.40
N GLN A 303 2.59 25.78 18.76
CA GLN A 303 1.36 25.01 18.93
C GLN A 303 0.94 24.28 17.66
N LYS A 304 1.05 24.94 16.50
CA LYS A 304 0.77 24.32 15.21
C LYS A 304 1.65 23.08 14.99
N ALA A 305 2.95 23.20 15.24
CA ALA A 305 3.90 22.09 15.11
C ALA A 305 3.58 20.92 16.05
N ASP A 306 3.16 21.21 17.29
CA ASP A 306 2.72 20.17 18.23
C ASP A 306 1.48 19.43 17.75
N TYR A 307 0.45 20.15 17.30
CA TYR A 307 -0.76 19.53 16.76
C TYR A 307 -0.48 18.69 15.50
N GLU A 308 0.37 19.18 14.59
CA GLU A 308 0.81 18.41 13.42
C GLU A 308 1.63 17.17 13.79
N ARG A 309 2.45 17.24 14.83
CA ARG A 309 3.19 16.08 15.37
C ARG A 309 2.23 15.03 15.92
N ILE A 310 1.23 15.45 16.70
CA ILE A 310 0.19 14.55 17.24
C ILE A 310 -0.59 13.88 16.10
N ALA A 311 -1.05 14.68 15.12
CA ALA A 311 -1.79 14.16 13.97
C ALA A 311 -0.98 13.12 13.19
N ARG A 312 0.31 13.37 12.95
CA ARG A 312 1.21 12.41 12.29
C ARG A 312 1.43 11.14 13.11
N GLY A 313 1.60 11.26 14.42
CA GLY A 313 1.76 10.12 15.33
C GLY A 313 0.52 9.20 15.33
N ASP A 314 -0.66 9.78 15.52
CA ASP A 314 -1.92 9.03 15.51
C ASP A 314 -2.22 8.44 14.12
N GLN A 315 -1.93 9.16 13.04
CA GLN A 315 -2.04 8.62 11.67
C GLN A 315 -1.07 7.45 11.46
N SER A 316 0.17 7.54 11.93
CA SER A 316 1.13 6.43 11.85
C SER A 316 0.62 5.18 12.58
N ASN A 317 0.07 5.35 13.78
CA ASN A 317 -0.51 4.23 14.55
C ASN A 317 -1.64 3.52 13.78
N ILE A 318 -2.52 4.28 13.12
CA ILE A 318 -3.56 3.74 12.24
C ILE A 318 -2.93 2.94 11.10
N LEU A 319 -2.00 3.55 10.36
CA LEU A 319 -1.38 2.90 9.19
C LEU A 319 -0.63 1.62 9.58
N ASP A 320 0.10 1.64 10.70
CA ASP A 320 0.83 0.48 11.19
C ASP A 320 -0.11 -0.64 11.61
N ARG A 321 -1.22 -0.31 12.28
CA ARG A 321 -2.23 -1.29 12.69
C ARG A 321 -2.91 -1.95 11.48
N VAL A 322 -3.24 -1.16 10.45
CA VAL A 322 -3.82 -1.68 9.20
C VAL A 322 -2.82 -2.53 8.43
N ARG A 323 -1.57 -2.08 8.25
CA ARG A 323 -0.54 -2.85 7.52
C ARG A 323 -0.24 -4.19 8.21
N LYS A 324 -0.20 -4.20 9.55
CA LYS A 324 -0.05 -5.44 10.34
C LYS A 324 -1.21 -6.42 10.18
N ALA A 325 -2.41 -5.94 9.85
CA ALA A 325 -3.54 -6.83 9.58
C ALA A 325 -3.34 -7.63 8.29
N GLY A 326 -2.48 -7.17 7.38
CA GLY A 326 -2.16 -7.83 6.11
C GLY A 326 -3.34 -7.90 5.14
N LEU A 327 -3.10 -8.44 3.95
CA LEU A 327 -4.14 -8.68 2.95
C LEU A 327 -4.17 -10.15 2.54
N VAL A 328 -5.38 -10.63 2.28
CA VAL A 328 -5.68 -11.93 1.70
C VAL A 328 -6.61 -11.70 0.52
N PHE A 329 -6.25 -12.26 -0.62
CA PHE A 329 -7.10 -12.33 -1.79
C PHE A 329 -8.09 -13.49 -1.62
N VAL A 330 -9.38 -13.21 -1.84
CA VAL A 330 -10.40 -14.26 -1.86
C VAL A 330 -10.48 -14.80 -3.28
N SER A 331 -9.80 -15.92 -3.51
CA SER A 331 -9.80 -16.61 -4.80
C SER A 331 -11.08 -17.43 -4.94
N TRP A 332 -11.78 -17.28 -6.06
CA TRP A 332 -12.94 -18.11 -6.36
C TRP A 332 -12.47 -19.37 -7.07
N GLU A 333 -12.92 -20.54 -6.59
CA GLU A 333 -12.78 -21.80 -7.32
C GLU A 333 -14.10 -22.16 -8.02
N ASN A 334 -15.22 -21.98 -7.32
CA ASN A 334 -16.55 -22.19 -7.87
C ASN A 334 -17.51 -21.11 -7.36
N TYR A 335 -18.23 -20.47 -8.27
CA TYR A 335 -19.33 -19.56 -7.95
C TYR A 335 -20.66 -20.24 -8.33
N GLY A 336 -21.40 -20.69 -7.33
CA GLY A 336 -22.59 -21.49 -7.50
C GLY A 336 -23.85 -20.67 -7.78
N SER A 337 -24.97 -21.37 -8.03
CA SER A 337 -26.29 -20.72 -8.12
C SER A 337 -26.85 -20.36 -6.75
N SER A 338 -26.29 -20.95 -5.69
CA SER A 338 -26.64 -20.71 -4.29
C SER A 338 -25.38 -20.59 -3.43
N VAL A 339 -25.48 -19.91 -2.29
CA VAL A 339 -24.36 -19.68 -1.35
C VAL A 339 -23.67 -20.97 -0.92
N ASN A 340 -24.40 -22.09 -0.82
CA ASN A 340 -23.84 -23.38 -0.36
C ASN A 340 -22.97 -24.08 -1.41
N GLU A 341 -23.08 -23.68 -2.67
CA GLU A 341 -22.28 -24.22 -3.78
C GLU A 341 -20.99 -23.41 -4.00
N ASP A 342 -20.87 -22.26 -3.34
CA ASP A 342 -19.70 -21.39 -3.45
C ASP A 342 -18.48 -22.00 -2.79
N HIS A 343 -17.37 -22.02 -3.53
CA HIS A 343 -16.07 -22.43 -3.03
C HIS A 343 -15.03 -21.33 -3.27
N VAL A 344 -14.40 -20.89 -2.18
CA VAL A 344 -13.38 -19.83 -2.18
C VAL A 344 -12.18 -20.23 -1.34
N GLU A 345 -11.00 -19.89 -1.81
CA GLU A 345 -9.74 -20.12 -1.10
C GLU A 345 -9.08 -18.78 -0.72
N PRO A 346 -8.72 -18.58 0.57
CA PRO A 346 -8.05 -17.38 1.04
C PRO A 346 -6.55 -17.42 0.74
N GLU A 347 -6.13 -16.67 -0.27
CA GLU A 347 -4.75 -16.59 -0.73
C GLU A 347 -3.96 -15.44 -0.08
N GLN A 348 -2.85 -15.75 0.58
CA GLN A 348 -2.08 -14.73 1.31
C GLN A 348 -1.19 -13.91 0.37
N ILE A 349 -1.31 -12.59 0.46
CA ILE A 349 -0.45 -11.67 -0.28
C ILE A 349 0.73 -11.28 0.62
N ALA A 350 1.94 -11.57 0.15
CA ALA A 350 3.17 -11.18 0.83
C ALA A 350 3.57 -9.73 0.50
N GLY A 351 4.24 -9.07 1.44
CA GLY A 351 4.77 -7.71 1.24
C GLY A 351 3.85 -6.62 1.79
N ASP A 352 3.91 -5.44 1.17
CA ASP A 352 3.05 -4.32 1.56
C ASP A 352 1.62 -4.47 0.99
N CYS A 353 0.68 -3.77 1.59
CA CYS A 353 -0.74 -3.83 1.20
C CYS A 353 -1.07 -2.94 0.00
N SER A 354 -0.09 -2.59 -0.85
CA SER A 354 -0.31 -1.69 -1.99
C SER A 354 -0.94 -2.41 -3.19
N LYS A 355 -1.62 -1.65 -4.05
CA LYS A 355 -2.15 -2.15 -5.34
C LYS A 355 -1.09 -2.86 -6.17
N ASP A 356 0.12 -2.30 -6.28
CA ASP A 356 1.17 -2.86 -7.12
C ASP A 356 1.58 -4.25 -6.64
N LYS A 357 1.67 -4.45 -5.31
CA LYS A 357 1.91 -5.78 -4.73
C LYS A 357 0.78 -6.76 -4.94
N VAL A 358 -0.47 -6.30 -4.89
CA VAL A 358 -1.62 -7.15 -5.26
C VAL A 358 -1.55 -7.58 -6.73
N ILE A 359 -1.24 -6.67 -7.65
CA ILE A 359 -1.09 -6.99 -9.08
C ILE A 359 0.08 -7.95 -9.33
N GLU A 360 1.21 -7.73 -8.66
CA GLU A 360 2.37 -8.61 -8.70
C GLU A 360 2.00 -10.03 -8.23
N ALA A 361 1.34 -10.15 -7.08
CA ALA A 361 0.89 -11.45 -6.57
C ALA A 361 -0.10 -12.14 -7.51
N LEU A 362 -1.10 -11.41 -8.03
CA LEU A 362 -2.05 -11.95 -9.00
C LEU A 362 -1.36 -12.46 -10.27
N SER A 363 -0.39 -11.71 -10.81
CA SER A 363 0.23 -12.02 -12.11
C SER A 363 1.42 -12.98 -12.05
N GLN A 364 2.10 -13.10 -10.91
CA GLN A 364 3.32 -13.91 -10.78
C GLN A 364 3.12 -15.13 -9.89
N GLN A 365 2.29 -15.02 -8.85
CA GLN A 365 2.11 -16.07 -7.85
C GLN A 365 0.85 -16.90 -8.13
N PHE A 366 -0.31 -16.25 -8.25
CA PHE A 366 -1.61 -16.96 -8.34
C PHE A 366 -1.99 -17.31 -9.77
N PHE A 367 -1.80 -16.39 -10.71
CA PHE A 367 -2.15 -16.57 -12.11
C PHE A 367 -0.97 -16.24 -13.04
N PRO A 368 0.16 -16.95 -12.91
CA PRO A 368 1.25 -16.83 -13.86
C PRO A 368 0.81 -17.23 -15.27
N PHE A 369 1.61 -16.84 -16.26
CA PHE A 369 1.38 -17.15 -17.67
C PHE A 369 1.03 -18.63 -17.92
N LEU A 370 1.69 -19.57 -17.24
CA LEU A 370 1.45 -21.00 -17.41
C LEU A 370 0.01 -21.38 -17.06
N THR A 371 -0.58 -20.80 -16.03
CA THR A 371 -1.96 -21.08 -15.61
C THR A 371 -2.97 -20.71 -16.71
N PHE A 372 -2.74 -19.60 -17.42
CA PHE A 372 -3.59 -19.25 -18.57
C PHE A 372 -3.44 -20.23 -19.71
N ARG A 373 -2.22 -20.68 -19.99
CA ARG A 373 -1.93 -21.66 -21.03
C ARG A 373 -2.61 -22.99 -20.73
N GLU A 374 -2.38 -23.56 -19.55
CA GLU A 374 -2.95 -24.84 -19.11
C GLU A 374 -4.47 -24.79 -19.13
N HIS A 375 -5.08 -23.73 -18.57
CA HIS A 375 -6.54 -23.59 -18.57
C HIS A 375 -7.14 -23.44 -19.98
N LEU A 376 -6.41 -22.86 -20.94
CA LEU A 376 -6.84 -22.82 -22.35
C LEU A 376 -6.67 -24.19 -23.03
N GLU A 377 -5.61 -24.95 -22.70
CA GLU A 377 -5.37 -26.32 -23.21
C GLU A 377 -6.47 -27.29 -22.75
N ASP A 378 -6.95 -27.16 -21.52
CA ASP A 378 -8.03 -28.01 -20.99
C ASP A 378 -9.39 -27.71 -21.65
N ARG A 379 -9.53 -26.53 -22.28
CA ARG A 379 -10.80 -26.03 -22.82
C ARG A 379 -10.78 -25.77 -24.32
N LEU A 380 -9.88 -26.45 -25.04
CA LEU A 380 -9.69 -26.26 -26.49
C LEU A 380 -10.98 -26.38 -27.30
N GLU A 381 -11.82 -27.36 -27.00
CA GLU A 381 -13.10 -27.56 -27.71
C GLU A 381 -14.11 -26.44 -27.46
N GLU A 382 -14.04 -25.78 -26.29
CA GLU A 382 -14.95 -24.67 -25.93
C GLU A 382 -14.52 -23.32 -26.52
N ILE A 383 -13.22 -23.14 -26.76
CA ILE A 383 -12.67 -21.91 -27.36
C ILE A 383 -12.55 -22.00 -28.89
N LYS A 384 -12.69 -23.20 -29.45
CA LYS A 384 -12.67 -23.42 -30.89
C LYS A 384 -13.80 -22.66 -31.56
N ASP A 385 -13.50 -22.14 -32.74
CA ASP A 385 -14.37 -21.30 -33.55
C ASP A 385 -14.79 -19.95 -32.94
N LYS A 386 -14.30 -19.60 -31.74
CA LYS A 386 -14.48 -18.26 -31.14
C LYS A 386 -13.40 -17.29 -31.59
N LEU A 387 -13.69 -15.99 -31.47
CA LEU A 387 -12.68 -14.95 -31.60
C LEU A 387 -11.82 -14.86 -30.34
N VAL A 388 -10.57 -14.44 -30.49
CA VAL A 388 -9.68 -14.24 -29.32
C VAL A 388 -10.26 -13.23 -28.34
N LYS A 389 -10.92 -12.15 -28.82
CA LYS A 389 -11.61 -11.18 -27.96
C LYS A 389 -12.76 -11.80 -27.16
N GLU A 390 -13.48 -12.78 -27.72
CA GLU A 390 -14.60 -13.43 -27.02
C GLU A 390 -14.07 -14.32 -25.90
N THR A 391 -12.96 -15.00 -26.16
CA THR A 391 -12.23 -15.79 -25.16
C THR A 391 -11.69 -14.87 -24.05
N ASP A 392 -11.05 -13.75 -24.40
CA ASP A 392 -10.58 -12.76 -23.42
C ASP A 392 -11.73 -12.16 -22.57
N GLU A 393 -12.87 -11.85 -23.19
CA GLU A 393 -14.07 -11.40 -22.47
C GLU A 393 -14.62 -12.47 -21.52
N GLU A 394 -14.54 -13.74 -21.88
CA GLU A 394 -14.96 -14.85 -21.03
C GLU A 394 -14.12 -14.92 -19.75
N TYR A 395 -12.80 -14.80 -19.86
CA TYR A 395 -11.88 -14.71 -18.72
C TYR A 395 -12.17 -13.52 -17.81
N LYS A 396 -12.64 -12.40 -18.36
CA LYS A 396 -13.02 -11.23 -17.56
C LYS A 396 -14.37 -11.41 -16.85
N LYS A 397 -15.27 -12.24 -17.37
CA LYS A 397 -16.65 -12.41 -16.89
C LYS A 397 -16.80 -13.57 -15.89
N THR A 398 -16.11 -14.68 -16.12
CA THR A 398 -16.30 -15.92 -15.38
C THR A 398 -15.44 -15.98 -14.12
N LEU A 399 -16.08 -16.02 -12.93
CA LEU A 399 -15.37 -16.29 -11.67
C LEU A 399 -14.87 -17.74 -11.66
N GLY A 400 -13.73 -17.98 -11.04
CA GLY A 400 -13.05 -19.28 -11.09
C GLY A 400 -11.99 -19.37 -12.17
N PHE A 401 -12.07 -18.53 -13.21
CA PHE A 401 -11.03 -18.50 -14.24
C PHE A 401 -9.82 -17.70 -13.77
N PRO A 402 -8.62 -17.97 -14.33
CA PRO A 402 -7.44 -17.16 -14.06
C PRO A 402 -7.69 -15.66 -14.29
N VAL A 403 -7.38 -14.82 -13.30
CA VAL A 403 -7.67 -13.38 -13.33
C VAL A 403 -6.68 -12.67 -14.27
N PRO A 404 -7.14 -12.04 -15.38
CA PRO A 404 -6.24 -11.39 -16.35
C PRO A 404 -5.75 -10.03 -15.82
N ALA A 405 -4.83 -10.05 -14.85
CA ALA A 405 -4.27 -8.85 -14.23
C ALA A 405 -3.39 -8.03 -15.19
N MET A 406 -2.85 -8.67 -16.24
CA MET A 406 -2.05 -8.03 -17.28
C MET A 406 -2.84 -7.98 -18.58
N ALA A 407 -2.75 -6.86 -19.31
CA ALA A 407 -3.52 -6.62 -20.54
C ALA A 407 -3.32 -7.67 -21.65
N ARG A 408 -2.22 -8.42 -21.63
CA ARG A 408 -1.87 -9.46 -22.62
C ARG A 408 -1.88 -10.87 -22.05
N ALA A 409 -2.46 -11.11 -20.87
CA ALA A 409 -2.42 -12.42 -20.22
C ALA A 409 -2.97 -13.53 -21.14
N VAL A 410 -4.20 -13.35 -21.63
CA VAL A 410 -4.88 -14.30 -22.52
C VAL A 410 -4.23 -14.34 -23.91
N SER A 411 -3.97 -13.17 -24.51
CA SER A 411 -3.41 -13.12 -25.87
C SER A 411 -2.00 -13.70 -25.97
N SER A 412 -1.19 -13.59 -24.92
CA SER A 412 0.13 -14.23 -24.86
C SER A 412 0.01 -15.74 -24.79
N ALA A 413 -0.94 -16.27 -24.01
CA ALA A 413 -1.18 -17.71 -23.92
C ALA A 413 -1.67 -18.27 -25.27
N VAL A 414 -2.60 -17.58 -25.93
CA VAL A 414 -3.05 -17.93 -27.30
C VAL A 414 -1.89 -17.94 -28.30
N ARG A 415 -0.97 -16.96 -28.24
CA ARG A 415 0.22 -16.93 -29.10
C ARG A 415 1.11 -18.15 -28.90
N GLU A 416 1.32 -18.56 -27.66
CA GLU A 416 2.17 -19.72 -27.35
C GLU A 416 1.51 -21.05 -27.76
N LEU A 417 0.20 -21.21 -27.53
CA LEU A 417 -0.55 -22.38 -28.00
C LEU A 417 -0.54 -22.51 -29.52
N CYS A 418 -0.67 -21.38 -30.22
CA CYS A 418 -0.54 -21.35 -31.67
C CYS A 418 0.87 -21.71 -32.12
N LYS A 419 1.90 -21.22 -31.43
CA LYS A 419 3.30 -21.50 -31.73
C LYS A 419 3.66 -22.97 -31.53
N ASP A 420 3.11 -23.61 -30.50
CA ASP A 420 3.28 -25.04 -30.22
C ASP A 420 2.40 -25.94 -31.11
N GLY A 421 1.56 -25.34 -31.97
CA GLY A 421 0.71 -26.07 -32.91
C GLY A 421 -0.48 -26.76 -32.25
N VAL A 422 -0.84 -26.35 -31.03
CA VAL A 422 -2.01 -26.86 -30.29
C VAL A 422 -3.30 -26.28 -30.87
N ILE A 423 -3.26 -25.02 -31.31
CA ILE A 423 -4.38 -24.31 -31.96
C ILE A 423 -3.94 -23.64 -33.26
N GLY A 424 -4.89 -23.42 -34.15
CA GLY A 424 -4.72 -22.56 -35.32
C GLY A 424 -5.36 -21.19 -35.13
N ILE A 425 -4.78 -20.13 -35.69
CA ILE A 425 -5.32 -18.77 -35.67
C ILE A 425 -5.58 -18.30 -37.09
N GLN A 426 -6.82 -17.90 -37.38
CA GLN A 426 -7.26 -17.43 -38.70
C GLN A 426 -7.64 -15.95 -38.65
N HIS A 427 -7.02 -15.14 -39.52
CA HIS A 427 -7.32 -13.73 -39.68
C HIS A 427 -7.27 -13.34 -41.17
N SER A 428 -7.87 -12.20 -41.54
CA SER A 428 -7.87 -11.71 -42.93
C SER A 428 -6.47 -11.48 -43.51
N ARG A 429 -5.48 -11.23 -42.65
CA ARG A 429 -4.06 -11.06 -43.01
C ARG A 429 -3.29 -12.37 -43.17
N GLY A 430 -3.80 -13.49 -42.68
CA GLY A 430 -3.11 -14.77 -42.71
C GLY A 430 -3.62 -15.78 -41.69
N ASN A 431 -3.24 -17.03 -41.91
CA ASN A 431 -3.50 -18.16 -41.02
C ASN A 431 -2.17 -18.60 -40.37
N TYR A 432 -2.20 -18.88 -39.08
CA TYR A 432 -1.01 -19.21 -38.28
C TYR A 432 -1.27 -20.49 -37.48
N CYS A 433 -0.33 -21.45 -37.51
CA CYS A 433 -0.35 -22.68 -36.69
C CYS A 433 1.07 -23.26 -36.64
N GLY A 434 1.64 -23.57 -35.48
CA GLY A 434 3.02 -24.08 -35.37
C GLY A 434 4.13 -23.04 -35.62
N GLY A 435 3.87 -21.75 -35.35
CA GLY A 435 4.84 -20.67 -35.52
C GLY A 435 4.41 -19.34 -34.89
N ASN A 436 5.32 -18.35 -34.88
CA ASN A 436 5.04 -17.04 -34.32
C ASN A 436 3.94 -16.29 -35.10
N ILE A 437 3.00 -15.70 -34.38
CA ILE A 437 1.91 -14.91 -34.97
C ILE A 437 2.40 -13.49 -35.29
N ASP A 438 2.43 -13.12 -36.57
CA ASP A 438 2.73 -11.77 -37.05
C ASP A 438 1.45 -10.92 -37.18
N LEU A 439 0.72 -10.79 -36.07
CA LEU A 439 -0.46 -9.94 -35.90
C LEU A 439 -0.24 -8.99 -34.72
N THR A 440 -0.66 -7.74 -34.87
CA THR A 440 -0.77 -6.79 -33.75
C THR A 440 -1.82 -7.27 -32.74
N GLU A 441 -1.83 -6.72 -31.52
CA GLU A 441 -2.83 -7.12 -30.51
C GLU A 441 -4.27 -6.91 -31.02
N THR A 442 -4.56 -5.77 -31.63
CA THR A 442 -5.90 -5.47 -32.16
C THR A 442 -6.32 -6.46 -33.25
N GLU A 443 -5.39 -6.89 -34.09
CA GLU A 443 -5.65 -7.87 -35.14
C GLU A 443 -5.84 -9.27 -34.56
N LEU A 444 -4.99 -9.65 -33.60
CA LEU A 444 -5.10 -10.94 -32.91
C LEU A 444 -6.44 -11.05 -32.17
N PHE A 445 -6.90 -9.99 -31.50
CA PHE A 445 -8.20 -9.97 -30.83
C PHE A 445 -9.37 -10.24 -31.80
N ASN A 446 -9.24 -9.83 -33.06
CA ASN A 446 -10.24 -10.09 -34.10
C ASN A 446 -9.97 -11.36 -34.91
N ALA A 447 -8.94 -12.13 -34.57
CA ALA A 447 -8.65 -13.41 -35.19
C ALA A 447 -9.51 -14.52 -34.56
N LYS A 448 -9.80 -15.54 -35.36
CA LYS A 448 -10.59 -16.71 -34.99
C LYS A 448 -9.68 -17.87 -34.56
N ILE A 449 -9.99 -18.49 -33.43
CA ILE A 449 -9.34 -19.71 -32.94
C ILE A 449 -9.93 -20.91 -33.70
N THR A 450 -9.08 -21.80 -34.20
CA THR A 450 -9.45 -22.95 -35.01
C THR A 450 -8.71 -24.20 -34.55
N ALA A 451 -9.17 -25.38 -34.98
CA ALA A 451 -8.41 -26.60 -34.78
C ALA A 451 -6.99 -26.46 -35.37
N PRO A 452 -5.99 -27.13 -34.78
CA PRO A 452 -4.66 -27.14 -35.36
C PRO A 452 -4.75 -27.70 -36.78
N PHE A 453 -4.27 -26.91 -37.74
CA PHE A 453 -4.13 -27.33 -39.12
C PHE A 453 -2.64 -27.54 -39.43
N PRO A 454 -2.28 -28.41 -40.39
CA PRO A 454 -0.91 -28.52 -40.84
C PRO A 454 -0.42 -27.11 -41.15
N PHE A 455 0.76 -26.72 -40.68
CA PHE A 455 1.35 -25.45 -41.08
C PHE A 455 1.52 -25.46 -42.60
N ASP A 456 0.48 -25.02 -43.31
CA ASP A 456 0.54 -24.76 -44.72
C ASP A 456 1.44 -23.54 -44.82
N ALA A 457 2.69 -23.80 -45.18
CA ALA A 457 3.55 -22.80 -45.76
C ALA A 457 2.88 -22.31 -47.05
N VAL A 458 1.84 -21.49 -46.96
CA VAL A 458 1.33 -20.70 -48.07
C VAL A 458 2.27 -19.50 -48.27
N ARG A 459 3.55 -19.79 -48.55
CA ARG A 459 4.04 -19.33 -49.84
C ARG A 459 3.26 -20.18 -50.82
N LYS A 460 2.45 -19.60 -51.70
CA LYS A 460 1.79 -20.33 -52.81
C LYS A 460 2.65 -21.53 -53.17
N THR A 461 2.21 -22.73 -52.81
CA THR A 461 2.83 -23.96 -53.25
C THR A 461 2.51 -24.03 -54.74
N VAL A 462 3.31 -23.29 -55.52
CA VAL A 462 3.39 -23.48 -56.95
C VAL A 462 4.04 -24.83 -57.11
N VAL A 463 3.21 -25.87 -57.03
CA VAL A 463 3.60 -27.19 -57.51
C VAL A 463 3.90 -26.98 -58.99
N CYS A 464 5.09 -27.36 -59.41
CA CYS A 464 5.51 -27.16 -60.79
C CYS A 464 4.51 -27.88 -61.71
N PRO A 465 3.91 -27.22 -62.72
CA PRO A 465 2.92 -27.86 -63.60
C PRO A 465 3.54 -28.95 -64.51
N VAL A 466 4.84 -29.22 -64.37
CA VAL A 466 5.58 -30.25 -65.12
C VAL A 466 5.82 -31.51 -64.29
N CYS A 467 6.00 -31.43 -62.97
CA CYS A 467 6.46 -32.59 -62.17
C CYS A 467 5.80 -32.77 -60.80
N SER A 468 4.84 -31.93 -60.43
CA SER A 468 3.98 -32.15 -59.27
C SER A 468 4.67 -32.30 -57.89
N GLU A 469 5.87 -31.72 -57.70
CA GLU A 469 6.54 -31.64 -56.38
C GLU A 469 6.62 -30.22 -55.78
N LEU A 470 6.66 -30.17 -54.43
CA LEU A 470 6.42 -28.98 -53.60
C LEU A 470 7.59 -27.97 -53.48
N SER A 471 8.77 -28.27 -54.02
CA SER A 471 9.96 -27.42 -53.82
C SER A 471 10.94 -27.41 -55.02
N CYS A 472 10.50 -26.91 -56.19
CA CYS A 472 11.43 -26.58 -57.29
C CYS A 472 12.00 -25.15 -57.15
N VAL A 473 13.31 -24.98 -57.32
CA VAL A 473 13.94 -23.67 -57.58
C VAL A 473 14.15 -23.53 -59.10
N CYS A 474 13.04 -23.43 -59.82
CA CYS A 474 13.06 -23.22 -61.26
C CYS A 474 13.39 -21.74 -61.53
N ILE A 475 14.65 -21.43 -61.86
CA ILE A 475 15.10 -20.06 -62.21
C ILE A 475 14.64 -19.74 -63.63
N HIS A 476 13.40 -19.31 -63.77
CA HIS A 476 12.95 -18.50 -64.90
C HIS A 476 12.05 -17.39 -64.36
N LYS A 477 12.61 -16.19 -64.18
CA LYS A 477 11.80 -14.98 -64.21
C LYS A 477 11.70 -14.54 -65.68
N PRO A 478 10.51 -14.54 -66.29
CA PRO A 478 10.12 -13.47 -67.15
C PRO A 478 9.32 -12.45 -66.31
N ALA A 479 9.56 -11.18 -66.56
CA ALA A 479 8.73 -10.11 -66.06
C ALA A 479 7.30 -10.28 -66.58
N VAL A 480 6.31 -10.29 -65.70
CA VAL A 480 4.89 -10.23 -66.09
C VAL A 480 4.33 -8.91 -65.59
N GLY A 481 4.19 -7.97 -66.52
CA GLY A 481 3.21 -6.89 -66.42
C GLY A 481 1.82 -7.46 -66.69
N TYR A 482 0.81 -6.97 -65.96
CA TYR A 482 -0.57 -7.42 -66.13
C TYR A 482 -1.19 -6.81 -67.39
N SER A 483 -1.65 -7.67 -68.30
CA SER A 483 -2.65 -7.36 -69.32
C SER A 483 -3.67 -8.49 -69.36
N ARG A 484 -4.96 -8.14 -69.32
CA ARG A 484 -6.10 -9.08 -69.32
C ARG A 484 -6.19 -9.90 -70.61
N GLY A 485 -6.43 -11.21 -70.45
CA GLY A 485 -7.13 -12.07 -71.41
C GLY A 485 -6.29 -12.64 -72.55
N GLN A 486 -5.73 -13.84 -72.36
CA GLN A 486 -5.59 -14.93 -73.37
C GLN A 486 -4.92 -16.17 -72.75
N GLU A 487 -5.25 -17.36 -73.29
CA GLU A 487 -4.86 -18.70 -72.79
C GLU A 487 -3.36 -19.04 -72.94
N PRO A 488 -2.78 -19.93 -72.10
CA PRO A 488 -1.35 -20.23 -72.13
C PRO A 488 -0.99 -21.32 -73.16
N ARG A 489 0.10 -21.09 -73.92
CA ARG A 489 0.79 -22.11 -74.73
C ARG A 489 1.95 -22.73 -73.95
N VAL A 490 2.13 -24.04 -74.10
CA VAL A 490 3.21 -24.85 -73.48
C VAL A 490 4.46 -24.80 -74.36
N PHE A 491 5.64 -24.62 -73.76
CA PHE A 491 6.95 -24.78 -74.40
C PHE A 491 7.73 -25.92 -73.72
N GLU A 492 8.38 -26.75 -74.53
CA GLU A 492 9.16 -27.92 -74.14
C GLU A 492 10.46 -27.53 -73.40
N VAL A 493 10.84 -28.34 -72.39
CA VAL A 493 12.00 -28.11 -71.51
C VAL A 493 13.20 -28.94 -71.99
N PRO A 494 14.45 -28.40 -72.02
CA PRO A 494 15.63 -29.16 -72.46
C PRO A 494 16.14 -30.15 -71.40
N GLU A 495 16.66 -31.30 -71.83
CA GLU A 495 17.06 -32.46 -71.00
C GLU A 495 18.43 -32.34 -70.27
N THR A 496 18.95 -31.13 -70.04
CA THR A 496 20.26 -30.95 -69.37
C THR A 496 20.25 -29.87 -68.27
N CYS A 497 21.03 -30.11 -67.20
CA CYS A 497 21.11 -29.22 -66.05
C CYS A 497 21.68 -27.84 -66.46
N PRO A 498 20.97 -26.71 -66.25
CA PRO A 498 21.43 -25.39 -66.67
C PRO A 498 22.66 -24.84 -65.90
N GLY A 499 23.08 -25.51 -64.82
CA GLY A 499 24.28 -25.13 -64.06
C GLY A 499 25.57 -25.81 -64.53
N CYS A 500 25.52 -27.08 -64.93
CA CYS A 500 26.71 -27.88 -65.30
C CYS A 500 26.62 -28.56 -66.68
N GLY A 501 25.48 -28.45 -67.37
CA GLY A 501 25.28 -28.95 -68.73
C GLY A 501 25.20 -30.47 -68.88
N GLN A 502 25.23 -31.24 -67.79
CA GLN A 502 25.27 -32.72 -67.81
C GLN A 502 24.00 -33.35 -67.23
N ASN A 503 23.73 -34.60 -67.64
CA ASN A 503 22.69 -35.46 -67.11
C ASN A 503 23.29 -36.88 -66.89
N PRO A 504 23.41 -37.38 -65.64
CA PRO A 504 22.85 -36.86 -64.39
C PRO A 504 23.65 -35.69 -63.76
N CYS A 505 22.97 -34.90 -62.92
CA CYS A 505 23.48 -33.68 -62.28
C CYS A 505 24.53 -33.98 -61.18
N VAL A 506 25.65 -33.27 -61.21
CA VAL A 506 26.81 -33.46 -60.31
C VAL A 506 27.01 -32.35 -59.26
N CYS A 507 26.00 -31.51 -59.00
CA CYS A 507 26.11 -30.36 -58.09
C CYS A 507 26.15 -30.77 -56.59
N PRO A 508 26.98 -30.14 -55.73
CA PRO A 508 27.14 -30.51 -54.32
C PRO A 508 25.92 -30.14 -53.45
N LYS A 509 25.50 -31.05 -52.55
CA LYS A 509 24.43 -30.83 -51.55
C LYS A 509 24.93 -29.87 -50.45
N LYS A 510 24.09 -29.00 -49.87
CA LYS A 510 24.49 -28.06 -48.80
C LYS A 510 24.09 -28.57 -47.41
N LYS A 511 24.99 -28.52 -46.43
CA LYS A 511 24.79 -28.95 -45.02
C LYS A 511 24.64 -27.72 -44.12
N ILE A 512 23.64 -27.72 -43.23
CA ILE A 512 23.39 -26.66 -42.25
C ILE A 512 23.95 -27.08 -40.89
N ILE A 513 24.71 -26.21 -40.24
CA ILE A 513 25.42 -26.47 -38.98
C ILE A 513 25.12 -25.33 -38.01
N SER A 514 24.70 -25.66 -36.78
CA SER A 514 24.52 -24.68 -35.71
C SER A 514 25.75 -24.66 -34.81
N LEU A 515 26.36 -23.49 -34.63
CA LEU A 515 27.61 -23.30 -33.93
C LEU A 515 27.37 -22.37 -32.73
N ARG A 516 27.42 -22.93 -31.53
CA ARG A 516 27.27 -22.17 -30.27
C ARG A 516 28.62 -21.83 -29.69
N ILE A 517 28.76 -20.60 -29.22
CA ILE A 517 29.99 -20.05 -28.65
C ILE A 517 29.69 -19.65 -27.22
N PRO A 518 30.39 -20.24 -26.24
CA PRO A 518 30.12 -20.02 -24.82
C PRO A 518 30.45 -18.58 -24.42
N PRO A 519 29.91 -18.11 -23.28
CA PRO A 519 30.14 -16.76 -22.76
C PRO A 519 31.64 -16.42 -22.63
N GLN A 520 32.00 -15.22 -23.05
CA GLN A 520 33.34 -14.63 -22.99
C GLN A 520 33.28 -13.30 -22.23
N THR A 521 34.37 -12.94 -21.55
CA THR A 521 34.42 -11.78 -20.63
C THR A 521 34.39 -10.41 -21.31
N ASP A 522 34.54 -10.36 -22.64
CA ASP A 522 34.50 -9.15 -23.44
C ASP A 522 34.29 -9.47 -24.94
N SER A 523 33.96 -8.43 -25.73
CA SER A 523 33.67 -8.57 -27.16
C SER A 523 34.89 -8.96 -28.01
N LEU A 524 36.12 -8.63 -27.59
CA LEU A 524 37.35 -8.98 -28.31
C LEU A 524 37.67 -10.48 -28.14
N SER A 525 37.50 -10.99 -26.93
CA SER A 525 37.59 -12.41 -26.59
C SER A 525 36.53 -13.23 -27.34
N LEU A 526 35.29 -12.72 -27.43
CA LEU A 526 34.25 -13.32 -28.27
C LEU A 526 34.63 -13.34 -29.75
N ARG A 527 35.19 -12.24 -30.28
CA ARG A 527 35.65 -12.16 -31.68
C ARG A 527 36.73 -13.22 -31.95
N ASN A 528 37.73 -13.33 -31.09
CA ASN A 528 38.81 -14.30 -31.24
C ASN A 528 38.28 -15.74 -31.21
N GLN A 529 37.34 -16.03 -30.31
CA GLN A 529 36.72 -17.35 -30.20
C GLN A 529 35.85 -17.69 -31.43
N ILE A 530 35.12 -16.71 -31.97
CA ILE A 530 34.40 -16.82 -33.25
C ILE A 530 35.37 -17.11 -34.39
N ALA A 531 36.46 -16.34 -34.48
CA ALA A 531 37.45 -16.47 -35.55
C ALA A 531 38.13 -17.85 -35.54
N PHE A 532 38.41 -18.38 -34.34
CA PHE A 532 38.95 -19.72 -34.13
C PHE A 532 37.94 -20.80 -34.55
N ARG A 533 36.69 -20.73 -34.06
CA ARG A 533 35.67 -21.74 -34.38
C ARG A 533 35.24 -21.74 -35.84
N LEU A 534 35.24 -20.58 -36.50
CA LEU A 534 34.92 -20.47 -37.93
C LEU A 534 36.10 -20.88 -38.84
N GLN A 535 37.30 -21.10 -38.30
CA GLN A 535 38.45 -21.57 -39.08
C GLN A 535 38.24 -22.99 -39.64
N GLU A 536 37.47 -23.83 -38.93
CA GLU A 536 37.07 -25.17 -39.39
C GLU A 536 36.01 -25.13 -40.53
N TYR A 537 35.41 -23.96 -40.75
CA TYR A 537 34.33 -23.73 -41.71
C TYR A 537 34.71 -22.65 -42.75
N ASP A 538 35.99 -22.64 -43.16
CA ASP A 538 36.48 -21.70 -44.15
C ASP A 538 35.70 -21.81 -45.47
N GLY A 539 35.32 -20.66 -46.04
CA GLY A 539 34.45 -20.56 -47.22
C GLY A 539 32.94 -20.80 -47.00
N ALA A 540 32.48 -21.05 -45.77
CA ALA A 540 31.06 -21.28 -45.47
C ALA A 540 30.25 -19.97 -45.32
N GLU A 541 28.95 -20.05 -45.65
CA GLU A 541 28.01 -18.92 -45.59
C GLU A 541 27.24 -18.92 -44.27
N ILE A 542 27.23 -17.82 -43.53
CA ILE A 542 26.53 -17.71 -42.25
C ILE A 542 25.18 -17.05 -42.49
N THR A 543 24.09 -17.76 -42.21
CA THR A 543 22.71 -17.34 -42.53
C THR A 543 21.99 -16.65 -41.38
N LYS A 544 22.45 -16.88 -40.15
CA LYS A 544 21.93 -16.28 -38.92
C LYS A 544 23.05 -16.15 -37.89
N ALA A 545 23.10 -15.01 -37.22
CA ALA A 545 23.95 -14.77 -36.07
C ALA A 545 23.13 -14.14 -34.93
N THR A 546 23.15 -14.77 -33.76
CA THR A 546 22.52 -14.27 -32.53
C THR A 546 23.61 -14.02 -31.50
N TYR A 547 23.72 -12.79 -31.01
CA TYR A 547 24.67 -12.40 -29.96
C TYR A 547 23.90 -12.16 -28.67
N LYS A 548 24.42 -12.65 -27.54
CA LYS A 548 23.83 -12.42 -26.22
C LYS A 548 24.83 -11.75 -25.31
N ILE A 549 24.41 -10.70 -24.63
CA ILE A 549 25.18 -9.96 -23.64
C ILE A 549 24.46 -10.09 -22.31
N PHE A 550 25.11 -10.65 -21.32
CA PHE A 550 24.57 -10.84 -19.98
C PHE A 550 25.37 -10.01 -18.99
N PHE A 551 24.69 -9.18 -18.21
CA PHE A 551 25.30 -8.36 -17.18
C PHE A 551 24.57 -8.58 -15.86
N GLN A 552 25.29 -8.94 -14.81
CA GLN A 552 24.74 -9.06 -13.46
C GLN A 552 25.73 -8.46 -12.47
N LYS A 553 25.23 -7.57 -11.61
CA LYS A 553 26.00 -7.02 -10.50
C LYS A 553 25.10 -6.76 -9.30
N ASP A 554 25.47 -7.39 -8.19
CA ASP A 554 24.76 -7.30 -6.92
C ASP A 554 25.48 -6.29 -6.01
N SER A 555 24.73 -5.69 -5.08
CA SER A 555 25.20 -4.72 -4.08
C SER A 555 25.90 -3.51 -4.69
N ILE A 556 25.32 -2.90 -5.73
CA ILE A 556 25.88 -1.70 -6.35
C ILE A 556 25.63 -0.51 -5.41
N GLY A 557 26.69 0.03 -4.83
CA GLY A 557 26.59 1.13 -3.85
C GLY A 557 25.89 2.37 -4.40
N ASP A 558 26.31 2.89 -5.56
CA ASP A 558 25.54 3.89 -6.30
C ASP A 558 25.42 3.45 -7.76
N MET A 559 24.19 3.17 -8.18
CA MET A 559 23.83 2.82 -9.55
C MET A 559 24.23 3.93 -10.53
N GLY A 560 24.44 5.17 -10.09
CA GLY A 560 24.99 6.26 -10.91
C GLY A 560 26.31 5.93 -11.60
N THR A 561 27.06 4.95 -11.09
CA THR A 561 28.31 4.43 -11.66
C THR A 561 28.13 3.51 -12.87
N LEU A 562 26.91 3.03 -13.15
CA LEU A 562 26.61 2.20 -14.32
C LEU A 562 26.30 3.06 -15.56
N PRO A 563 26.54 2.52 -16.79
CA PRO A 563 26.10 3.16 -18.02
C PRO A 563 24.59 3.44 -18.01
N ALA A 564 24.18 4.59 -18.54
CA ALA A 564 22.76 4.98 -18.63
C ALA A 564 21.90 3.94 -19.37
N LEU A 565 22.50 3.18 -20.30
CA LEU A 565 21.85 2.09 -21.01
C LEU A 565 21.27 1.00 -20.07
N LEU A 566 21.90 0.76 -18.91
CA LEU A 566 21.49 -0.27 -17.96
C LEU A 566 20.61 0.24 -16.82
N ARG A 567 20.71 1.53 -16.47
CA ARG A 567 20.03 2.12 -15.30
C ARG A 567 18.96 3.15 -15.64
N GLY A 568 18.89 3.63 -16.89
CA GLY A 568 18.09 4.80 -17.23
C GLY A 568 18.45 6.01 -16.37
N ASN A 569 17.45 6.61 -15.71
CA ASN A 569 17.62 7.73 -14.79
C ASN A 569 17.70 7.32 -13.31
N LEU A 570 17.80 6.02 -13.02
CA LEU A 570 17.87 5.52 -11.64
C LEU A 570 19.25 5.77 -11.02
N SER A 571 19.25 6.06 -9.70
CA SER A 571 20.42 6.30 -8.85
C SER A 571 20.18 5.72 -7.44
N GLY A 572 21.23 5.60 -6.63
CA GLY A 572 21.16 4.99 -5.30
C GLY A 572 21.60 3.53 -5.27
N GLN A 573 21.43 2.84 -4.14
CA GLN A 573 21.89 1.46 -4.00
C GLN A 573 20.91 0.47 -4.66
N GLY A 574 21.43 -0.57 -5.30
CA GLY A 574 20.57 -1.62 -5.87
C GLY A 574 21.35 -2.71 -6.61
N ASP A 575 20.61 -3.71 -7.08
CA ASP A 575 21.11 -4.80 -7.90
C ASP A 575 20.67 -4.60 -9.34
N VAL A 576 21.50 -4.98 -10.31
CA VAL A 576 21.15 -4.88 -11.74
C VAL A 576 21.46 -6.19 -12.45
N THR A 577 20.44 -6.75 -13.09
CA THR A 577 20.57 -7.85 -14.05
C THR A 577 20.00 -7.40 -15.39
N ALA A 578 20.75 -7.59 -16.47
CA ALA A 578 20.36 -7.25 -17.83
C ALA A 578 20.79 -8.32 -18.83
N GLU A 579 19.87 -8.73 -19.70
CA GLU A 579 20.15 -9.62 -20.83
C GLU A 579 19.78 -8.91 -22.14
N ILE A 580 20.73 -8.80 -23.07
CA ILE A 580 20.55 -8.19 -24.39
C ILE A 580 20.79 -9.26 -25.45
N SER A 581 19.79 -9.52 -26.29
CA SER A 581 19.88 -10.47 -27.41
C SER A 581 19.72 -9.74 -28.74
N ILE A 582 20.73 -9.86 -29.61
CA ILE A 582 20.79 -9.20 -30.92
C ILE A 582 20.87 -10.29 -32.00
N THR A 583 19.85 -10.38 -32.85
CA THR A 583 19.80 -11.37 -33.94
C THR A 583 19.83 -10.70 -35.31
N LYS A 584 20.77 -11.13 -36.17
CA LYS A 584 20.82 -10.73 -37.58
C LYS A 584 20.60 -11.95 -38.47
N ASN A 585 19.64 -11.85 -39.37
CA ASN A 585 19.41 -12.80 -40.45
C ASN A 585 19.94 -12.20 -41.75
N GLY A 586 20.68 -12.96 -42.53
CA GLY A 586 21.32 -12.45 -43.75
C GLY A 586 22.42 -13.39 -44.22
N ARG A 587 23.10 -13.04 -45.31
CA ARG A 587 24.24 -13.81 -45.83
C ARG A 587 25.52 -13.14 -45.37
N PHE A 588 26.24 -13.77 -44.46
CA PHE A 588 27.46 -13.19 -43.88
C PHE A 588 28.66 -14.08 -44.15
N VAL A 589 29.79 -13.44 -44.44
CA VAL A 589 31.12 -14.09 -44.45
C VAL A 589 31.81 -13.88 -43.10
N LYS A 590 32.82 -14.69 -42.79
CA LYS A 590 33.59 -14.66 -41.53
C LYS A 590 33.95 -13.23 -41.08
N ASN A 591 34.58 -12.45 -41.96
CA ASN A 591 35.01 -11.08 -41.64
C ASN A 591 33.85 -10.15 -41.26
N GLN A 592 32.65 -10.36 -41.82
CA GLN A 592 31.47 -9.56 -41.48
C GLN A 592 30.90 -9.91 -40.11
N ILE A 593 30.99 -11.18 -39.68
CA ILE A 593 30.60 -11.58 -38.32
C ILE A 593 31.60 -11.02 -37.30
N GLU A 594 32.89 -11.06 -37.60
CA GLU A 594 33.91 -10.43 -36.74
C GLU A 594 33.66 -8.93 -36.56
N GLN A 595 33.40 -8.19 -37.65
CA GLN A 595 33.04 -6.76 -37.59
C GLN A 595 31.74 -6.51 -36.81
N GLN A 596 30.76 -7.42 -36.90
CA GLN A 596 29.53 -7.30 -36.13
C GLN A 596 29.78 -7.43 -34.63
N VAL A 597 30.67 -8.33 -34.22
CA VAL A 597 31.04 -8.52 -32.81
C VAL A 597 31.76 -7.30 -32.25
N GLU A 598 32.64 -6.67 -33.05
CA GLU A 598 33.30 -5.42 -32.68
C GLU A 598 32.32 -4.25 -32.54
N SER A 599 31.21 -4.29 -33.27
CA SER A 599 30.15 -3.28 -33.18
C SER A 599 29.15 -3.50 -32.02
N LEU A 600 29.32 -4.56 -31.22
CA LEU A 600 28.45 -4.81 -30.07
C LEU A 600 28.66 -3.75 -28.98
N PRO A 601 27.60 -3.40 -28.21
CA PRO A 601 27.74 -2.50 -27.07
C PRO A 601 28.81 -2.97 -26.08
N SER A 602 29.78 -2.11 -25.75
CA SER A 602 30.78 -2.42 -24.72
C SER A 602 30.22 -2.11 -23.33
N ILE A 603 29.97 -3.15 -22.54
CA ILE A 603 29.47 -3.07 -21.18
C ILE A 603 30.55 -3.70 -20.28
N SER A 604 31.14 -2.90 -19.41
CA SER A 604 32.19 -3.35 -18.51
C SER A 604 31.62 -4.37 -17.52
N GLY A 605 32.22 -5.57 -17.45
CA GLY A 605 31.78 -6.67 -16.58
C GLY A 605 30.59 -7.48 -17.10
N ALA A 606 30.28 -7.39 -18.40
CA ALA A 606 29.28 -8.24 -19.05
C ALA A 606 29.93 -9.44 -19.75
N ASP A 607 29.19 -10.55 -19.83
CA ASP A 607 29.56 -11.73 -20.58
C ASP A 607 28.89 -11.75 -21.96
N TYR A 608 29.65 -12.15 -22.99
CA TYR A 608 29.26 -12.12 -24.39
C TYR A 608 29.27 -13.53 -24.98
N SER A 609 28.16 -13.98 -25.57
CA SER A 609 28.06 -15.27 -26.27
C SER A 609 27.44 -15.13 -27.65
N ALA A 610 27.59 -16.14 -28.51
CA ALA A 610 27.04 -16.12 -29.86
C ALA A 610 26.55 -17.48 -30.34
N ASP A 611 25.43 -17.49 -31.04
CA ASP A 611 24.88 -18.65 -31.75
C ASP A 611 24.85 -18.33 -33.26
N LEU A 612 25.60 -19.10 -34.05
CA LEU A 612 25.72 -18.95 -35.49
C LEU A 612 25.05 -20.11 -36.23
N THR A 613 24.45 -19.83 -37.38
CA THR A 613 23.97 -20.85 -38.32
C THR A 613 24.80 -20.77 -39.59
N VAL A 614 25.55 -21.82 -39.87
CA VAL A 614 26.53 -21.92 -40.96
C VAL A 614 26.01 -22.90 -42.02
N VAL A 615 26.15 -22.54 -43.29
CA VAL A 615 25.80 -23.37 -44.44
C VAL A 615 27.07 -23.64 -45.24
N LYS A 616 27.43 -24.91 -45.39
CA LYS A 616 28.63 -25.34 -46.13
C LYS A 616 28.24 -26.32 -47.23
N ASP A 617 28.95 -26.28 -48.36
CA ASP A 617 28.80 -27.27 -49.43
C ASP A 617 29.41 -28.60 -48.98
N ASN A 618 28.64 -29.69 -49.11
CA ASN A 618 29.01 -31.03 -48.67
C ASN A 618 30.11 -31.57 -49.59
N THR A 619 31.36 -31.46 -49.14
CA THR A 619 32.55 -32.02 -49.79
C THR A 619 32.90 -33.36 -49.13
N GLU A 620 31.96 -34.29 -49.17
CA GLU A 620 32.23 -35.72 -48.99
C GLU A 620 31.52 -36.42 -50.15
N GLY A 621 32.31 -37.11 -50.98
CA GLY A 621 31.87 -37.81 -52.19
C GLY A 621 31.13 -39.10 -51.91
#